data_AF-A0A7Y7M695-F1
#
_entry.id   AF-A0A7Y7M695-F1
#
_cell.length_a   1.000
_cell.length_b   1.000
_cell.length_c   1.000
_cell.angle_alpha   90.00
_cell.angle_beta   90.00
_cell.angle_gamma   90.00
#
_symmetry.space_group_name_H-M   'P 1'
#
loop_
_entity.id
_entity.type
_entity.pdbx_description
1 polymer ?
#
loop_
_entity_poly.entity_id
_entity_poly.type
_entity_poly.pdbx_seq_one_letter_code
_entity_poly.pdbx_strand_id
1 'polypeptide(L)'
;MAGIRHGRGATISPPDRHAVQHGTPVDDGWGSLAEEDPVGESKGPRTELSFETPRSIITRNTSPDLGFDRSINAYRGCEHGCIYCYARPTHAWLGLSPGLDFETRLTCKPEAARLLERELRRPAYQVRPIALGTNTDPYQPVERDQAITRSILAVLERFSHPVTIVTKSAGILRDIDILRALAERDLVQVSLSVTTLDPELARRMEP
;
A
#
# COMPACT_ATOMS: atom_id res chain seq x y z
N MET A 1 13.64 0.60 24.88
CA MET A 1 13.13 -0.19 23.74
C MET A 1 11.79 0.39 23.34
N ALA A 2 11.61 0.75 22.07
CA ALA A 2 10.31 1.24 21.61
C ALA A 2 9.25 0.14 21.83
N GLY A 3 8.24 0.44 22.64
CA GLY A 3 7.17 -0.51 22.98
C GLY A 3 6.32 -0.88 21.76
N ILE A 4 5.58 -1.98 21.88
CA ILE A 4 4.59 -2.41 20.90
C ILE A 4 3.55 -1.30 20.77
N ARG A 5 3.37 -0.78 19.54
CA ARG A 5 2.38 0.25 19.23
C ARG A 5 1.14 -0.43 18.67
N HIS A 6 -0.03 -0.16 19.26
CA HIS A 6 -1.27 -0.77 18.79
C HIS A 6 -1.56 -0.39 17.33
N GLY A 7 -1.89 -1.37 16.48
CA GLY A 7 -2.18 -1.16 15.05
C GLY A 7 -0.95 -0.87 14.17
N ARG A 8 0.26 -1.20 14.64
CA ARG A 8 1.53 -0.90 13.98
C ARG A 8 2.46 -2.10 14.10
N GLY A 9 3.03 -2.56 12.97
CA GLY A 9 3.83 -3.77 12.95
C GLY A 9 5.32 -3.53 13.12
N ALA A 10 5.79 -2.35 12.75
CA ALA A 10 7.18 -1.97 12.96
C ALA A 10 7.44 -1.62 14.44
N THR A 11 8.21 -2.46 15.12
CA THR A 11 8.71 -2.19 16.49
C THR A 11 9.98 -1.34 16.49
N ILE A 12 10.67 -1.25 15.35
CA ILE A 12 11.85 -0.42 15.13
C ILE A 12 11.67 0.46 13.89
N SER A 13 12.32 1.62 13.88
CA SER A 13 12.33 2.55 12.75
C SER A 13 13.77 2.77 12.28
N PRO A 14 14.39 1.81 11.56
CA PRO A 14 15.76 1.93 11.11
C PRO A 14 15.89 3.09 10.12
N PRO A 15 17.05 3.77 10.04
CA PRO A 15 17.25 4.84 9.08
C PRO A 15 17.17 4.33 7.63
N ASP A 16 16.92 5.25 6.70
CA ASP A 16 17.07 4.99 5.28
C ASP A 16 18.51 4.51 4.98
N ARG A 17 18.63 3.34 4.33
CA ARG A 17 19.91 2.74 3.94
C ARG A 17 20.68 3.51 2.87
N HIS A 18 20.01 4.45 2.17
CA HIS A 18 20.59 5.30 1.13
C HIS A 18 20.97 6.68 1.66
N ALA A 19 20.69 6.98 2.93
CA ALA A 19 21.06 8.26 3.54
C ALA A 19 22.59 8.39 3.64
N VAL A 20 23.11 9.54 3.23
CA VAL A 20 24.55 9.87 3.33
C VAL A 20 24.93 10.19 4.78
N GLN A 21 23.98 10.67 5.57
CA GLN A 21 24.17 11.05 6.97
C GLN A 21 23.17 10.30 7.85
N HIS A 22 23.65 9.81 8.98
CA HIS A 22 22.83 9.18 10.01
C HIS A 22 22.95 9.96 11.31
N GLY A 23 21.81 10.24 11.94
CA GLY A 23 21.75 10.79 13.30
C GLY A 23 21.40 9.70 14.30
N THR A 24 21.98 9.76 15.49
CA THR A 24 21.51 8.98 16.64
C THR A 24 20.80 9.96 17.58
N PRO A 25 19.53 9.71 17.95
CA PRO A 25 18.88 10.54 18.96
C PRO A 25 19.65 10.41 20.27
N VAL A 26 19.98 11.55 20.86
CA VAL A 26 20.62 11.66 22.17
C VAL A 26 19.67 12.45 23.06
N ASP A 27 19.45 11.94 24.26
CA ASP A 27 18.70 12.66 25.29
C ASP A 27 19.48 13.93 25.66
N ASP A 28 18.88 15.09 25.46
CA ASP A 28 19.45 16.39 25.77
C ASP A 28 19.18 16.83 27.22
N GLY A 29 18.51 15.99 28.01
CA GLY A 29 18.14 16.25 29.40
C GLY A 29 16.93 17.16 29.56
N TRP A 30 16.31 17.59 28.45
CA TRP A 30 15.01 18.24 28.47
C TRP A 30 13.96 17.14 28.40
N GLY A 31 13.11 17.05 29.43
CA GLY A 31 12.06 16.02 29.49
C GLY A 31 11.27 15.95 28.19
N SER A 32 10.86 14.73 27.81
CA SER A 32 10.12 14.57 26.55
C SER A 32 8.71 15.12 26.70
N LEU A 33 8.12 15.67 25.63
CA LEU A 33 6.69 16.05 25.61
C LEU A 33 5.75 14.87 25.94
N ALA A 34 6.26 13.63 25.93
CA ALA A 34 5.53 12.44 26.37
C ALA A 34 5.45 12.30 27.91
N GLU A 35 6.29 13.01 28.67
CA GLU A 35 6.25 13.06 30.13
C GLU A 35 5.21 14.06 30.65
N GLU A 36 4.82 15.05 29.82
CA GLU A 36 3.82 16.07 30.16
C GLU A 36 2.35 15.62 29.97
N ASP A 37 2.12 14.40 29.49
CA ASP A 37 0.79 13.86 29.20
C ASP A 37 0.47 12.61 30.08
N PRO A 38 0.20 12.79 31.39
CA PRO A 38 -0.02 11.70 32.34
C PRO A 38 -1.35 10.95 32.15
N VAL A 39 -2.20 11.41 31.22
CA VAL A 39 -3.51 10.81 30.89
C VAL A 39 -3.40 10.04 29.57
N GLY A 40 -2.59 8.98 29.55
CA GLY A 40 -2.87 7.71 28.84
C GLY A 40 -3.40 7.68 27.40
N GLU A 41 -3.35 8.75 26.61
CA GLU A 41 -3.82 8.81 25.22
C GLU A 41 -2.69 9.24 24.28
N SER A 42 -1.53 8.57 24.34
CA SER A 42 -0.62 8.61 23.19
C SER A 42 -1.29 7.88 22.02
N LYS A 43 -2.18 8.58 21.32
CA LYS A 43 -2.70 8.16 20.02
C LYS A 43 -1.45 7.88 19.19
N GLY A 44 -1.22 6.60 18.86
CA GLY A 44 -0.07 6.17 18.09
C GLY A 44 0.11 7.03 16.83
N PRO A 45 1.30 7.00 16.21
CA PRO A 45 1.62 7.87 15.08
C PRO A 45 0.51 7.81 14.02
N ARG A 46 -0.09 8.96 13.73
CA ARG A 46 -1.16 9.09 12.74
C ARG A 46 -0.59 8.81 11.34
N THR A 47 -1.43 8.27 10.47
CA THR A 47 -1.04 8.12 9.07
C THR A 47 -1.06 9.50 8.39
N GLU A 48 0.08 9.89 7.82
CA GLU A 48 0.27 11.08 7.01
C GLU A 48 0.20 10.70 5.53
N LEU A 49 -0.54 11.49 4.75
CA LEU A 49 -0.65 11.29 3.31
C LEU A 49 0.07 12.39 2.55
N SER A 50 0.86 11.97 1.58
CA SER A 50 1.42 12.81 0.52
C SER A 50 0.79 12.44 -0.81
N PHE A 51 0.73 13.38 -1.75
CA PHE A 51 0.15 13.16 -3.07
C PHE A 51 1.22 13.26 -4.14
N GLU A 52 1.23 12.31 -5.07
CA GLU A 52 2.12 12.35 -6.22
C GLU A 52 1.35 12.24 -7.55
N THR A 53 1.87 12.89 -8.58
CA THR A 53 1.33 12.83 -9.95
C THR A 53 2.38 12.20 -10.86
N PRO A 54 2.38 10.86 -11.02
CA PRO A 54 3.38 10.20 -11.82
C PRO A 54 3.13 10.39 -13.32
N ARG A 55 4.17 10.18 -14.14
CA ARG A 55 4.05 10.27 -15.61
C ARG A 55 3.25 9.10 -16.23
N SER A 56 3.29 7.93 -15.62
CA SER A 56 2.48 6.75 -15.95
C SER A 56 2.14 6.02 -14.65
N ILE A 57 1.05 5.25 -14.68
CA ILE A 57 0.56 4.47 -13.55
C ILE A 57 0.90 2.97 -13.69
N ILE A 58 1.09 2.48 -14.92
CA ILE A 58 1.41 1.08 -15.19
C ILE A 58 2.93 0.89 -15.00
N THR A 59 3.29 0.05 -14.04
CA THR A 59 4.66 -0.42 -13.85
C THR A 59 4.84 -1.74 -14.58
N ARG A 60 5.95 -1.89 -15.31
CA ARG A 60 6.27 -3.11 -16.08
C ARG A 60 7.47 -3.84 -15.49
N ASN A 61 7.46 -5.16 -15.64
CA ASN A 61 8.58 -6.01 -15.29
C ASN A 61 8.80 -7.08 -16.37
N THR A 62 10.00 -7.65 -16.40
CA THR A 62 10.39 -8.73 -17.32
C THR A 62 10.88 -9.96 -16.55
N SER A 63 10.43 -10.13 -15.30
CA SER A 63 10.86 -11.26 -14.48
C SER A 63 10.25 -12.55 -15.03
N PRO A 64 11.05 -13.60 -15.27
CA PRO A 64 10.52 -14.89 -15.70
C PRO A 64 9.75 -15.61 -14.57
N ASP A 65 9.92 -15.17 -13.32
CA ASP A 65 9.33 -15.79 -12.13
C ASP A 65 7.92 -15.25 -11.82
N LEU A 66 7.52 -14.15 -12.46
CA LEU A 66 6.21 -13.52 -12.25
C LEU A 66 5.25 -13.87 -13.37
N GLY A 67 4.05 -14.35 -13.00
CA GLY A 67 2.96 -14.63 -13.94
C GLY A 67 2.31 -13.39 -14.58
N PHE A 68 2.86 -12.18 -14.35
CA PHE A 68 2.36 -10.92 -14.88
C PHE A 68 3.51 -9.98 -15.26
N ASP A 69 3.34 -9.21 -16.33
CA ASP A 69 4.33 -8.24 -16.83
C ASP A 69 4.00 -6.79 -16.44
N ARG A 70 2.82 -6.53 -15.87
CA ARG A 70 2.32 -5.20 -15.57
C ARG A 70 1.49 -5.14 -14.30
N SER A 71 1.66 -4.07 -13.54
CA SER A 71 0.93 -3.84 -12.30
C SER A 71 0.64 -2.37 -12.07
N ILE A 72 -0.32 -2.09 -11.19
CA ILE A 72 -0.61 -0.76 -10.69
C ILE A 72 -0.57 -0.79 -9.17
N ASN A 73 0.22 0.11 -8.59
CA ASN A 73 0.22 0.40 -7.17
C ASN A 73 -0.23 1.85 -6.99
N ALA A 74 -1.45 2.05 -6.52
CA ALA A 74 -2.03 3.37 -6.24
C ALA A 74 -1.33 4.10 -5.07
N TYR A 75 -0.63 3.33 -4.24
CA TYR A 75 0.01 3.79 -3.03
C TYR A 75 1.50 3.44 -3.01
N ARG A 76 2.25 4.19 -2.21
CA ARG A 76 3.57 3.80 -1.68
C ARG A 76 3.42 3.73 -0.17
N GLY A 77 3.80 2.57 0.40
CA GLY A 77 3.55 2.25 1.81
C GLY A 77 2.20 1.55 1.99
N CYS A 78 2.03 0.91 3.15
CA CYS A 78 0.80 0.18 3.44
C CYS A 78 0.44 0.22 4.93
N GLU A 79 -0.77 0.70 5.23
CA GLU A 79 -1.32 0.78 6.59
C GLU A 79 -1.58 -0.56 7.25
N HIS A 80 -1.63 -1.66 6.50
CA HIS A 80 -1.71 -3.01 7.08
C HIS A 80 -0.49 -3.37 7.94
N GLY A 81 0.61 -2.62 7.83
CA GLY A 81 1.73 -2.73 8.75
C GLY A 81 2.38 -4.12 8.84
N CYS A 82 2.18 -5.03 7.88
CA CYS A 82 2.68 -6.39 8.02
C CYS A 82 4.21 -6.37 8.21
N ILE A 83 4.72 -6.87 9.33
CA ILE A 83 6.15 -6.69 9.70
C ILE A 83 7.09 -7.39 8.71
N TYR A 84 6.64 -8.49 8.12
CA TYR A 84 7.39 -9.29 7.15
C TYR A 84 7.22 -8.80 5.70
N CYS A 85 6.54 -7.67 5.47
CA CYS A 85 6.23 -7.19 4.13
C CYS A 85 7.50 -6.89 3.33
N TYR A 86 7.65 -7.57 2.18
CA TYR A 86 8.80 -7.41 1.30
C TYR A 86 8.90 -6.01 0.68
N ALA A 87 7.80 -5.23 0.66
CA ALA A 87 7.76 -3.90 0.10
C ALA A 87 8.36 -2.82 1.02
N ARG A 88 8.57 -3.11 2.31
CA ARG A 88 9.13 -2.18 3.29
C ARG A 88 10.42 -1.48 2.83
N PRO A 89 11.42 -2.18 2.27
CA PRO A 89 12.64 -1.55 1.77
C PRO A 89 12.43 -0.52 0.66
N THR A 90 11.26 -0.48 0.01
CA THR A 90 10.99 0.51 -1.06
C THR A 90 10.87 1.94 -0.53
N HIS A 91 10.52 2.12 0.75
CA HIS A 91 10.45 3.44 1.40
C HIS A 91 11.80 4.14 1.54
N ALA A 92 12.89 3.38 1.57
CA ALA A 92 14.24 3.91 1.56
C ALA A 92 14.50 4.79 0.32
N TRP A 93 13.90 4.47 -0.83
CA TRP A 93 14.02 5.30 -2.04
C TRP A 93 13.34 6.68 -1.93
N LEU A 94 12.51 6.87 -0.89
CA LEU A 94 11.85 8.14 -0.58
C LEU A 94 12.58 8.91 0.53
N GLY A 95 13.73 8.42 1.01
CA GLY A 95 14.39 8.98 2.19
C GLY A 95 13.65 8.66 3.50
N LEU A 96 12.77 7.66 3.49
CA LEU A 96 11.94 7.28 4.64
C LEU A 96 12.39 5.95 5.24
N SER A 97 12.11 5.77 6.54
CA SER A 97 12.38 4.51 7.22
C SER A 97 11.56 3.35 6.60
N PRO A 98 12.16 2.18 6.35
CA PRO A 98 11.39 0.98 5.98
C PRO A 98 10.63 0.38 7.17
N GLY A 99 10.84 0.90 8.39
CA GLY A 99 10.10 0.51 9.60
C GLY A 99 8.77 1.25 9.69
N LEU A 100 8.68 2.19 10.63
CA LEU A 100 7.42 2.85 10.95
C LEU A 100 6.91 3.74 9.81
N ASP A 101 7.79 4.46 9.12
CA ASP A 101 7.35 5.37 8.05
C ASP A 101 6.65 4.61 6.90
N PHE A 102 6.95 3.32 6.69
CA PHE A 102 6.25 2.51 5.69
C PHE A 102 4.74 2.39 5.93
N GLU A 103 4.32 2.38 7.19
CA GLU A 103 2.92 2.19 7.61
C GLU A 103 2.26 3.47 8.13
N THR A 104 3.04 4.54 8.35
CA THR A 104 2.54 5.84 8.81
C THR A 104 2.72 6.97 7.82
N ARG A 105 3.61 6.87 6.83
CA ARG A 105 3.83 7.92 5.80
C ARG A 105 3.59 7.34 4.43
N LEU A 106 2.37 7.55 3.94
CA LEU A 106 1.95 7.03 2.64
C LEU A 106 2.04 8.10 1.56
N THR A 107 2.28 7.66 0.34
CA THR A 107 2.10 8.48 -0.85
C THR A 107 0.99 7.91 -1.72
N CYS A 108 0.03 8.73 -2.09
CA CYS A 108 -1.14 8.37 -2.89
C CYS A 108 -1.02 8.95 -4.30
N LYS A 109 -1.57 8.24 -5.29
CA LYS A 109 -1.62 8.65 -6.71
C LYS A 109 -3.07 8.93 -7.13
N PRO A 110 -3.66 10.08 -6.76
CA PRO A 110 -5.09 10.34 -6.99
C PRO A 110 -5.45 10.32 -8.49
N GLU A 111 -4.51 10.70 -9.35
CA GLU A 111 -4.69 10.73 -10.81
C GLU A 111 -4.53 9.37 -11.51
N ALA A 112 -4.44 8.26 -10.76
CA ALA A 112 -4.18 6.93 -11.29
C ALA A 112 -5.15 6.52 -12.41
N ALA A 113 -6.46 6.72 -12.22
CA ALA A 113 -7.48 6.39 -13.22
C ALA A 113 -7.31 7.19 -14.52
N ARG A 114 -7.07 8.51 -14.41
CA ARG A 114 -6.86 9.38 -15.59
C ARG A 114 -5.61 8.96 -16.36
N LEU A 115 -4.52 8.65 -15.64
CA LEU A 115 -3.27 8.17 -16.25
C LEU A 115 -3.46 6.81 -16.92
N LEU A 116 -4.22 5.91 -16.30
CA LEU A 116 -4.54 4.59 -16.83
C LEU A 116 -5.33 4.73 -18.13
N GLU A 117 -6.43 5.47 -18.12
CA GLU A 117 -7.27 5.67 -19.31
C GLU A 117 -6.47 6.25 -20.48
N ARG A 118 -5.59 7.23 -20.20
CA ARG A 118 -4.70 7.79 -21.23
C ARG A 118 -3.75 6.73 -21.82
N GLU A 119 -3.27 5.79 -21.00
CA GLU A 119 -2.38 4.73 -21.47
C GLU A 119 -3.12 3.66 -22.27
N LEU A 120 -4.31 3.24 -21.82
CA LEU A 120 -5.16 2.24 -22.50
C LEU A 120 -5.66 2.73 -23.87
N ARG A 121 -5.83 4.04 -24.06
CA ARG A 121 -6.26 4.64 -25.34
C ARG A 121 -5.16 4.67 -26.42
N ARG A 122 -3.92 4.29 -26.10
CA ARG A 122 -2.84 4.30 -27.09
C ARG A 122 -3.08 3.20 -28.14
N PRO A 123 -2.99 3.50 -29.46
CA PRO A 123 -3.20 2.48 -30.50
C PRO A 123 -2.25 1.29 -30.40
N ALA A 124 -1.05 1.50 -29.86
CA ALA A 124 -0.04 0.45 -29.65
C ALA A 124 -0.22 -0.33 -28.32
N TYR A 125 -1.24 -0.02 -27.51
CA TYR A 125 -1.44 -0.70 -26.24
C TYR A 125 -1.90 -2.14 -26.48
N GLN A 126 -1.16 -3.10 -25.94
CA GLN A 126 -1.52 -4.51 -25.98
C GLN A 126 -2.17 -4.91 -24.66
N VAL A 127 -3.42 -5.37 -24.72
CA VAL A 127 -4.18 -5.83 -23.56
C VAL A 127 -3.55 -7.09 -22.98
N ARG A 128 -3.25 -7.05 -21.67
CA ARG A 128 -2.88 -8.20 -20.83
C ARG A 128 -3.31 -7.92 -19.39
N PRO A 129 -3.56 -8.92 -18.55
CA PRO A 129 -4.00 -8.71 -17.16
C PRO A 129 -3.13 -7.70 -16.41
N ILE A 130 -3.76 -6.74 -15.73
CA ILE A 130 -3.09 -5.81 -14.81
C ILE A 130 -3.19 -6.36 -13.40
N ALA A 131 -2.05 -6.51 -12.73
CA ALA A 131 -2.02 -6.93 -11.33
C ALA A 131 -2.15 -5.73 -10.37
N LEU A 132 -3.10 -5.83 -9.44
CA LEU A 132 -3.26 -4.95 -8.28
C LEU A 132 -2.87 -5.71 -7.01
N GLY A 133 -2.35 -5.00 -6.01
CA GLY A 133 -1.90 -5.62 -4.77
C GLY A 133 -0.54 -6.30 -4.87
N THR A 134 0.31 -5.83 -5.79
CA THR A 134 1.66 -6.37 -5.92
C THR A 134 2.56 -5.86 -4.79
N ASN A 135 2.77 -4.55 -4.68
CA ASN A 135 3.66 -3.95 -3.69
C ASN A 135 2.92 -3.40 -2.46
N THR A 136 1.70 -2.90 -2.65
CA THR A 136 0.86 -2.34 -1.58
C THR A 136 -0.57 -2.84 -1.73
N ASP A 137 -1.27 -3.06 -0.61
CA ASP A 137 -2.67 -3.50 -0.67
C ASP A 137 -3.58 -2.41 -1.27
N PRO A 138 -4.40 -2.73 -2.29
CA PRO A 138 -5.27 -1.76 -2.95
C PRO A 138 -6.44 -1.32 -2.07
N TYR A 139 -6.77 -2.08 -1.02
CA TYR A 139 -7.88 -1.84 -0.10
C TYR A 139 -7.42 -1.62 1.35
N GLN A 140 -6.21 -1.07 1.53
CA GLN A 140 -5.74 -0.60 2.84
C GLN A 140 -6.68 0.46 3.45
N PRO A 141 -6.67 0.67 4.78
CA PRO A 141 -7.62 1.54 5.46
C PRO A 141 -7.86 2.92 4.81
N VAL A 142 -6.82 3.60 4.34
CA VAL A 142 -6.95 4.91 3.66
C VAL A 142 -7.74 4.87 2.35
N GLU A 143 -7.86 3.71 1.71
CA GLU A 143 -8.73 3.52 0.53
C GLU A 143 -10.22 3.74 0.89
N ARG A 144 -10.60 3.79 2.18
CA ARG A 144 -11.94 4.23 2.61
C ARG A 144 -12.29 5.62 2.11
N ASP A 145 -11.33 6.53 2.21
CA ASP A 145 -11.52 7.94 1.88
C ASP A 145 -11.02 8.28 0.47
N GLN A 146 -9.95 7.62 0.02
CA GLN A 146 -9.29 7.97 -1.25
C GLN A 146 -9.99 7.40 -2.48
N ALA A 147 -10.63 6.23 -2.38
CA ALA A 147 -11.35 5.57 -3.47
C ALA A 147 -10.57 5.45 -4.82
N ILE A 148 -9.23 5.41 -4.76
CA ILE A 148 -8.37 5.37 -5.96
C ILE A 148 -8.48 4.01 -6.65
N THR A 149 -8.51 2.92 -5.89
CA THR A 149 -8.71 1.57 -6.44
C THR A 149 -10.05 1.47 -7.15
N ARG A 150 -11.13 1.98 -6.55
CA ARG A 150 -12.45 2.02 -7.21
C ARG A 150 -12.38 2.77 -8.55
N SER A 151 -11.70 3.92 -8.58
CA SER A 151 -11.54 4.71 -9.81
C SER A 151 -10.75 3.96 -10.90
N ILE A 152 -9.72 3.20 -10.51
CA ILE A 152 -8.95 2.33 -11.42
C ILE A 152 -9.85 1.22 -11.97
N LEU A 153 -10.60 0.53 -11.09
CA LEU A 153 -11.50 -0.56 -11.49
C LEU A 153 -12.59 -0.09 -12.44
N ALA A 154 -13.15 1.11 -12.22
CA ALA A 154 -14.13 1.70 -13.13
C ALA A 154 -13.57 1.94 -14.54
N VAL A 155 -12.29 2.33 -14.65
CA VAL A 155 -11.62 2.44 -15.95
C VAL A 155 -11.42 1.06 -16.57
N LEU A 156 -10.96 0.08 -15.80
CA LEU A 156 -10.73 -1.28 -16.32
C LEU A 156 -12.04 -1.93 -16.81
N GLU A 157 -13.13 -1.77 -16.06
CA GLU A 157 -14.48 -2.22 -16.41
C GLU A 157 -14.96 -1.62 -17.73
N ARG A 158 -14.87 -0.29 -17.88
CA ARG A 158 -15.25 0.43 -19.12
C ARG A 158 -14.47 -0.02 -20.34
N PHE A 159 -13.19 -0.37 -20.15
CA PHE A 159 -12.31 -0.83 -21.21
C PHE A 159 -12.37 -2.35 -21.41
N SER A 160 -13.21 -3.08 -20.66
CA SER A 160 -13.24 -4.55 -20.64
C SER A 160 -11.84 -5.15 -20.47
N HIS A 161 -11.04 -4.54 -19.59
CA HIS A 161 -9.64 -4.86 -19.43
C HIS A 161 -9.46 -5.84 -18.25
N PRO A 162 -8.75 -6.96 -18.45
CA PRO A 162 -8.57 -7.96 -17.41
C PRO A 162 -7.72 -7.44 -16.24
N VAL A 163 -8.07 -7.86 -15.03
CA VAL A 163 -7.42 -7.46 -13.78
C VAL A 163 -7.27 -8.63 -12.82
N THR A 164 -6.12 -8.72 -12.15
CA THR A 164 -5.92 -9.62 -11.01
C THR A 164 -5.73 -8.78 -9.75
N ILE A 165 -6.32 -9.20 -8.64
CA ILE A 165 -6.30 -8.43 -7.38
C ILE A 165 -5.83 -9.36 -6.26
N VAL A 166 -4.78 -8.95 -5.56
CA VAL A 166 -4.38 -9.56 -4.29
C VAL A 166 -4.71 -8.59 -3.16
N THR A 167 -5.40 -9.04 -2.12
CA THR A 167 -5.70 -8.21 -0.95
C THR A 167 -5.85 -9.04 0.33
N LYS A 168 -5.75 -8.38 1.48
CA LYS A 168 -6.09 -8.90 2.82
C LYS A 168 -7.34 -8.27 3.41
N SER A 169 -7.87 -7.24 2.75
CA SER A 169 -8.87 -6.37 3.32
C SER A 169 -10.26 -6.76 2.84
N ALA A 170 -11.21 -6.80 3.78
CA ALA A 170 -12.64 -6.85 3.47
C ALA A 170 -13.14 -5.60 2.71
N GLY A 171 -12.31 -4.54 2.61
CA GLY A 171 -12.61 -3.32 1.88
C GLY A 171 -12.93 -3.53 0.40
N ILE A 172 -12.51 -4.66 -0.18
CA ILE A 172 -12.85 -5.10 -1.54
C ILE A 172 -14.36 -5.22 -1.78
N LEU A 173 -15.15 -5.50 -0.73
CA LEU A 173 -16.60 -5.64 -0.83
C LEU A 173 -17.31 -4.34 -1.25
N ARG A 174 -16.67 -3.18 -1.08
CA ARG A 174 -17.23 -1.89 -1.51
C ARG A 174 -17.34 -1.75 -3.03
N ASP A 175 -16.53 -2.51 -3.77
CA ASP A 175 -16.47 -2.47 -5.23
C ASP A 175 -17.07 -3.73 -5.87
N ILE A 176 -17.90 -4.47 -5.12
CA ILE A 176 -18.52 -5.71 -5.59
C ILE A 176 -19.39 -5.51 -6.84
N ASP A 177 -19.96 -4.32 -7.01
CA ASP A 177 -20.74 -3.93 -8.19
C ASP A 177 -19.87 -3.96 -9.46
N ILE A 178 -18.67 -3.38 -9.40
CA ILE A 178 -17.71 -3.36 -10.52
C ILE A 178 -17.10 -4.75 -10.73
N LEU A 179 -16.72 -5.42 -9.63
CA LEU A 179 -16.12 -6.75 -9.68
C LEU A 179 -17.07 -7.78 -10.29
N ARG A 180 -18.37 -7.70 -9.97
CA ARG A 180 -19.39 -8.57 -10.58
C ARG A 180 -19.49 -8.35 -12.09
N ALA A 181 -19.52 -7.11 -12.55
CA ALA A 181 -19.57 -6.79 -13.97
C ALA A 181 -18.33 -7.28 -14.73
N LEU A 182 -17.15 -7.28 -14.10
CA LEU A 182 -15.94 -7.88 -14.67
C LEU A 182 -16.00 -9.42 -14.64
N ALA A 183 -16.53 -10.01 -13.57
CA ALA A 183 -16.62 -11.45 -13.40
C ALA A 183 -17.60 -12.10 -14.40
N GLU A 184 -18.71 -11.43 -14.72
CA GLU A 184 -19.66 -11.86 -15.76
C GLU A 184 -19.03 -11.96 -17.16
N ARG A 185 -17.84 -11.35 -17.35
CA ARG A 185 -17.06 -11.39 -18.59
C ARG A 185 -15.74 -12.18 -18.45
N ASP A 186 -15.53 -12.87 -17.34
CA ASP A 186 -14.27 -13.57 -17.01
C ASP A 186 -13.02 -12.65 -17.01
N LEU A 187 -13.19 -11.38 -16.62
CA LEU A 187 -12.12 -10.36 -16.65
C LEU A 187 -11.47 -10.08 -15.29
N VAL A 188 -11.90 -10.75 -14.22
CA VAL A 188 -11.33 -10.51 -12.88
C VAL A 188 -10.97 -11.80 -12.17
N GLN A 189 -9.80 -11.79 -11.54
CA GLN A 189 -9.39 -12.80 -10.57
C GLN A 189 -9.06 -12.11 -9.24
N VAL A 190 -9.63 -12.61 -8.15
CA VAL A 190 -9.36 -12.11 -6.79
C VAL A 190 -8.70 -13.20 -5.97
N SER A 191 -7.60 -12.85 -5.32
CA SER A 191 -6.85 -13.70 -4.40
C SER A 191 -6.79 -13.03 -3.03
N LEU A 192 -7.16 -13.77 -1.98
CA LEU A 192 -7.06 -13.31 -0.61
C LEU A 192 -5.79 -13.86 0.04
N SER A 193 -5.01 -12.99 0.68
CA SER A 193 -3.82 -13.41 1.41
C SER A 193 -4.17 -13.83 2.83
N VAL A 194 -3.94 -15.11 3.15
CA VAL A 194 -4.12 -15.67 4.49
C VAL A 194 -2.78 -16.24 4.94
N THR A 195 -2.14 -15.56 5.89
CA THR A 195 -0.76 -15.91 6.32
C THR A 195 -0.75 -17.02 7.34
N THR A 196 -1.70 -17.01 8.27
CA THR A 196 -1.86 -18.02 9.32
C THR A 196 -3.34 -18.12 9.70
N LEU A 197 -3.72 -19.28 10.23
CA LEU A 197 -5.06 -19.51 10.81
C LEU A 197 -5.09 -19.21 12.32
N ASP A 198 -3.94 -18.97 12.94
CA ASP A 198 -3.84 -18.56 14.34
C ASP A 198 -4.13 -17.04 14.49
N PRO A 199 -5.25 -16.65 15.13
CA PRO A 199 -5.61 -15.24 15.26
C PRO A 199 -4.65 -14.43 16.13
N GLU A 200 -3.98 -15.06 17.09
CA GLU A 200 -3.00 -14.36 17.94
C GLU A 200 -1.73 -14.05 17.13
N LEU A 201 -1.24 -15.03 16.37
CA LEU A 201 -0.09 -14.82 15.50
C LEU A 201 -0.39 -13.81 14.40
N ALA A 202 -1.58 -13.88 13.78
CA ALA A 202 -2.02 -12.91 12.78
C ALA A 202 -1.97 -11.48 13.33
N ARG A 203 -2.55 -11.22 14.52
CA ARG A 203 -2.52 -9.88 15.15
C ARG A 203 -1.12 -9.36 15.46
N ARG A 204 -0.15 -10.25 15.71
CA ARG A 204 1.25 -9.85 15.95
C ARG A 204 1.99 -9.53 14.66
N MET A 205 1.70 -10.24 13.58
CA MET A 205 2.41 -10.11 12.30
C MET A 205 1.74 -9.11 11.33
N GLU A 206 0.44 -8.90 11.48
CA GLU A 206 -0.47 -8.13 10.62
C GLU A 206 -1.41 -7.26 11.48
N PRO A 207 -0.87 -6.27 12.21
CA PRO A 207 -1.62 -5.48 13.19
C PRO A 207 -2.56 -4.42 12.60
#